data_AF-A0A7D9HAR5-F1
#
_entry.id   AF-A0A7D9HAR5-F1
#
_cell.length_a   1.000
_cell.length_b   1.000
_cell.length_c   1.000
_cell.angle_alpha   90.00
_cell.angle_beta   90.00
_cell.angle_gamma   90.00
#
_symmetry.space_group_name_H-M   'P 1'
#
loop_
_entity.id
_entity.type
_entity.pdbx_description
1 polymer ?
#
loop_
_entity_poly.entity_id
_entity_poly.type
_entity_poly.pdbx_seq_one_letter_code
_entity_poly.pdbx_strand_id
1 'polypeptide(L)'
;MIQQTMEQNQSSSSSSTHTPLYMGGSVLNRHLKPMRVPDYNGNKAKFEEFWSLFESLVDKSNEPVHLKMARLRQSLFGRALEAIRGLGVSAPEYDEAKE
;
A
#
# COMPACT_ATOMS: atom_id res chain seq x y z
N MET A 1 -18.77 -13.66 71.85
CA MET A 1 -19.19 -12.24 71.85
C MET A 1 -19.91 -12.00 70.54
N ILE A 2 -21.16 -11.59 70.65
CA ILE A 2 -22.09 -11.35 69.55
C ILE A 2 -21.94 -9.88 69.09
N GLN A 3 -22.46 -9.62 67.89
CA GLN A 3 -22.70 -8.33 67.21
C GLN A 3 -21.56 -7.92 66.23
N GLN A 4 -21.83 -7.46 64.99
CA GLN A 4 -22.95 -6.61 64.58
C GLN A 4 -23.16 -6.64 63.05
N THR A 5 -24.43 -6.67 62.63
CA THR A 5 -24.92 -6.46 61.24
C THR A 5 -25.24 -4.98 61.02
N MET A 6 -24.89 -4.42 59.85
CA MET A 6 -25.58 -3.32 59.14
C MET A 6 -25.21 -3.50 57.64
N GLU A 7 -26.08 -3.99 56.77
CA GLU A 7 -27.25 -3.40 56.10
C GLU A 7 -26.93 -2.45 54.91
N GLN A 8 -27.31 -2.95 53.72
CA GLN A 8 -27.69 -2.30 52.45
C GLN A 8 -26.76 -1.29 51.73
N ASN A 9 -26.42 -1.63 50.48
CA ASN A 9 -26.79 -0.75 49.36
C ASN A 9 -27.13 -1.55 48.10
N GLN A 10 -28.34 -1.33 47.61
CA GLN A 10 -28.87 -1.84 46.35
C GLN A 10 -28.18 -1.13 45.19
N SER A 11 -27.80 -1.86 44.14
CA SER A 11 -27.72 -1.33 42.77
C SER A 11 -27.69 -2.50 41.79
N SER A 12 -28.87 -3.02 41.47
CA SER A 12 -29.10 -3.75 40.23
C SER A 12 -29.04 -2.75 39.08
N SER A 13 -28.05 -2.84 38.18
CA SER A 13 -28.16 -2.29 36.82
C SER A 13 -27.14 -2.94 35.92
N SER A 14 -27.65 -3.81 35.08
CA SER A 14 -26.97 -4.48 34.00
C SER A 14 -26.31 -3.50 33.03
N SER A 15 -25.11 -3.87 32.58
CA SER A 15 -24.62 -3.76 31.21
C SER A 15 -24.93 -2.49 30.41
N SER A 16 -23.91 -1.63 30.24
CA SER A 16 -23.52 -1.15 28.90
C SER A 16 -22.18 -0.42 28.95
N THR A 17 -21.15 -1.09 28.45
CA THR A 17 -19.89 -0.47 28.06
C THR A 17 -20.16 0.51 26.92
N HIS A 18 -20.19 1.80 27.21
CA HIS A 18 -20.18 2.84 26.17
C HIS A 18 -18.74 3.22 25.85
N THR A 19 -18.10 2.44 24.97
CA THR A 19 -16.87 2.87 24.29
C THR A 19 -17.21 4.07 23.41
N PRO A 20 -16.57 5.24 23.57
CA PRO A 20 -16.74 6.33 22.62
C PRO A 20 -16.21 5.87 21.27
N LEU A 21 -17.13 5.80 20.30
CA LEU A 21 -16.84 5.49 18.92
C LEU A 21 -15.87 6.53 18.36
N TYR A 22 -14.75 6.03 17.85
CA TYR A 22 -13.78 6.72 17.02
C TYR A 22 -14.51 7.46 15.88
N MET A 23 -14.73 8.76 16.05
CA MET A 23 -15.23 9.62 15.00
C MET A 23 -14.02 10.21 14.26
N GLY A 24 -14.02 10.03 12.94
CA GLY A 24 -13.47 11.07 12.05
C GLY A 24 -12.06 10.86 11.53
N GLY A 25 -11.81 9.74 10.86
CA GLY A 25 -10.74 9.64 9.85
C GLY A 25 -11.34 9.29 8.50
N SER A 26 -11.81 10.29 7.74
CA SER A 26 -12.24 10.08 6.37
C SER A 26 -11.07 9.62 5.51
N VAL A 27 -11.07 8.37 5.07
CA VAL A 27 -10.49 8.03 3.76
C VAL A 27 -11.45 7.13 3.01
N LEU A 28 -12.23 7.78 2.15
CA LEU A 28 -12.88 7.15 1.02
C LEU A 28 -11.81 6.50 0.13
N ASN A 29 -11.31 5.32 0.48
CA ASN A 29 -10.71 4.43 -0.52
C ASN A 29 -11.83 3.62 -1.15
N ARG A 30 -12.69 4.34 -1.87
CA ARG A 30 -13.70 3.80 -2.76
C ARG A 30 -12.95 3.06 -3.87
N HIS A 31 -12.53 1.83 -3.62
CA HIS A 31 -12.21 0.77 -4.57
C HIS A 31 -11.86 1.27 -5.97
N LEU A 32 -10.84 2.14 -6.08
CA LEU A 32 -10.28 2.46 -7.38
C LEU A 32 -9.65 1.14 -7.80
N LYS A 33 -10.10 0.58 -8.94
CA LYS A 33 -9.39 -0.53 -9.57
C LYS A 33 -7.91 -0.16 -9.53
N PRO A 34 -7.02 -1.03 -8.99
CA PRO A 34 -5.59 -0.75 -8.98
C PRO A 34 -5.22 -0.28 -10.37
N MET A 35 -4.84 0.99 -10.49
CA MET A 35 -4.48 1.57 -11.78
C MET A 35 -3.28 0.77 -12.25
N ARG A 36 -3.49 -0.06 -13.28
CA ARG A 36 -2.44 -0.97 -13.74
C ARG A 36 -1.42 -0.15 -14.49
N VAL A 37 -0.17 -0.46 -14.22
CA VAL A 37 0.94 0.08 -14.98
C VAL A 37 0.80 -0.39 -16.43
N PRO A 38 0.91 0.50 -17.42
CA PRO A 38 0.79 0.15 -18.84
C PRO A 38 1.90 -0.79 -19.29
N ASP A 39 1.62 -1.60 -20.30
CA ASP A 39 2.60 -2.51 -20.89
C ASP A 39 3.52 -1.73 -21.85
N TYR A 40 4.84 -1.97 -21.78
CA TYR A 40 5.84 -1.28 -22.59
C TYR A 40 6.83 -2.25 -23.27
N ASN A 41 6.97 -2.10 -24.59
CA ASN A 41 7.77 -2.99 -25.43
C ASN A 41 9.18 -2.48 -25.78
N GLY A 42 9.56 -1.30 -25.31
CA GLY A 42 10.80 -0.62 -25.74
C GLY A 42 10.61 0.40 -26.86
N ASN A 43 9.39 0.86 -27.14
CA ASN A 43 9.16 1.94 -28.10
C ASN A 43 9.52 3.30 -27.49
N LYS A 44 10.64 3.89 -27.92
CA LYS A 44 11.11 5.19 -27.40
C LYS A 44 10.07 6.32 -27.50
N ALA A 45 9.24 6.32 -28.54
CA ALA A 45 8.20 7.35 -28.72
C ALA A 45 7.10 7.29 -27.63
N LYS A 46 6.94 6.13 -26.99
CA LYS A 46 5.97 5.93 -25.89
C LYS A 46 6.64 5.85 -24.52
N PHE A 47 7.95 6.01 -24.45
CA PHE A 47 8.70 5.86 -23.20
C PHE A 47 8.28 6.92 -22.18
N GLU A 48 8.19 8.18 -22.59
CA GLU A 48 7.84 9.29 -21.69
C GLU A 48 6.43 9.12 -21.10
N GLU A 49 5.45 8.72 -21.92
CA GLU A 49 4.08 8.44 -21.47
C GLU A 49 4.05 7.26 -20.50
N PHE A 50 4.74 6.17 -20.83
CA PHE A 50 4.89 5.00 -19.97
C PHE A 50 5.54 5.37 -18.64
N TRP A 51 6.69 6.06 -18.69
CA TRP A 51 7.50 6.37 -17.53
C TRP A 51 6.79 7.36 -16.60
N SER A 52 6.10 8.37 -17.14
CA SER A 52 5.31 9.31 -16.35
C SER A 52 4.23 8.61 -15.51
N LEU A 53 3.56 7.61 -16.11
CA LEU A 53 2.55 6.83 -15.41
C LEU A 53 3.18 5.82 -14.43
N PHE A 54 4.29 5.17 -14.83
CA PHE A 54 5.05 4.28 -13.97
C PHE A 54 5.57 5.00 -12.72
N GLU A 55 6.15 6.19 -12.91
CA GLU A 55 6.70 7.01 -11.85
C GLU A 55 5.62 7.39 -10.83
N SER A 56 4.45 7.80 -11.31
CA SER A 56 3.34 8.21 -10.46
C SER A 56 2.71 7.05 -9.69
N LEU A 57 2.71 5.84 -10.26
CA LEU A 57 2.06 4.66 -9.66
C LEU A 57 2.99 3.82 -8.79
N VAL A 58 4.25 3.70 -9.19
CA VAL A 58 5.22 2.77 -8.61
C VAL A 58 6.41 3.52 -8.02
N ASP A 59 7.05 4.43 -8.75
CA ASP A 59 8.28 5.07 -8.26
C ASP A 59 8.01 5.97 -7.04
N LYS A 60 6.95 6.79 -7.09
CA LYS A 60 6.50 7.64 -5.98
C LYS A 60 5.73 6.88 -4.90
N SER A 61 5.46 5.58 -5.11
CA SER A 61 4.81 4.76 -4.09
C SER A 61 5.79 4.44 -2.95
N ASN A 62 5.25 4.19 -1.75
CA ASN A 62 6.03 3.75 -0.59
C ASN A 62 6.34 2.24 -0.63
N GLU A 63 6.26 1.61 -1.81
CA GLU A 63 6.63 0.20 -1.96
C GLU A 63 8.15 0.01 -1.82
N PRO A 64 8.61 -1.12 -1.27
CA PRO A 64 10.02 -1.44 -1.26
C PRO A 64 10.55 -1.67 -2.69
N VAL A 65 11.83 -1.35 -2.92
CA VAL A 65 12.47 -1.39 -4.25
C VAL A 65 12.27 -2.71 -4.98
N HIS A 66 12.37 -3.85 -4.29
CA HIS A 66 12.20 -5.16 -4.92
C HIS A 66 10.79 -5.35 -5.51
N LEU A 67 9.76 -4.75 -4.91
CA LEU A 67 8.41 -4.75 -5.48
C LEU A 67 8.32 -3.77 -6.66
N LYS A 68 8.93 -2.59 -6.58
CA LYS A 68 9.01 -1.65 -7.71
C LYS A 68 9.65 -2.30 -8.93
N MET A 69 10.74 -3.04 -8.71
CA MET A 69 11.44 -3.76 -9.78
C MET A 69 10.62 -4.93 -10.33
N ALA A 70 9.87 -5.64 -9.47
CA ALA A 70 8.94 -6.68 -9.93
C ALA A 70 7.79 -6.09 -10.78
N ARG A 71 7.24 -4.94 -10.38
CA ARG A 71 6.24 -4.20 -11.16
C ARG A 71 6.82 -3.76 -12.51
N LEU A 72 8.04 -3.21 -12.51
CA LEU A 72 8.74 -2.82 -13.72
C LEU A 72 8.85 -4.01 -14.67
N ARG A 73 9.38 -5.15 -14.21
CA ARG A 73 9.48 -6.37 -15.03
C ARG A 73 8.14 -6.89 -15.55
N GLN A 74 7.05 -6.76 -14.79
CA GLN A 74 5.72 -7.17 -15.26
C GLN A 74 5.16 -6.24 -16.33
N SER A 75 5.53 -4.96 -16.28
CA SER A 75 5.09 -3.95 -17.24
C SER A 75 5.94 -3.91 -18.49
N LEU A 76 7.15 -4.44 -18.46
CA LEU A 76 8.02 -4.51 -19.63
C LEU A 76 7.86 -5.84 -20.37
N PHE A 77 7.95 -5.78 -21.69
CA PHE A 77 8.01 -6.97 -22.55
C PHE A 77 8.90 -6.73 -23.77
N GLY A 78 9.24 -7.79 -24.50
CA GLY A 78 10.10 -7.68 -25.68
C GLY A 78 11.45 -7.03 -25.37
N ARG A 79 11.84 -6.03 -26.16
CA ARG A 79 13.16 -5.39 -26.04
C ARG A 79 13.40 -4.69 -24.70
N ALA A 80 12.36 -4.11 -24.11
CA ALA A 80 12.50 -3.44 -22.82
C ALA A 80 12.72 -4.42 -21.66
N LEU A 81 12.04 -5.58 -21.69
CA LEU A 81 12.27 -6.62 -20.68
C LEU A 81 13.67 -7.22 -20.80
N GLU A 82 14.14 -7.45 -22.03
CA GLU A 82 15.49 -7.95 -22.28
C GLU A 82 16.58 -6.99 -21.78
N ALA A 83 16.36 -5.68 -21.89
CA ALA A 83 17.31 -4.66 -21.42
C ALA A 83 17.57 -4.74 -19.91
N ILE A 84 16.53 -5.01 -19.11
CA ILE A 84 16.65 -5.06 -17.65
C ILE A 84 16.81 -6.49 -17.09
N ARG A 85 16.91 -7.51 -17.96
CA ARG A 85 16.93 -8.93 -17.54
C ARG A 85 18.18 -9.30 -16.75
N GLY A 86 19.29 -8.60 -16.98
CA GLY A 86 20.55 -8.79 -16.26
C GLY A 86 20.65 -8.01 -14.95
N LEU A 87 19.76 -7.04 -14.71
CA LEU A 87 19.75 -6.22 -13.50
C LEU A 87 19.09 -7.00 -12.36
N GLY A 88 19.58 -6.84 -11.13
CA GLY A 88 18.99 -7.43 -9.94
C GLY A 88 17.75 -6.66 -9.44
N VAL A 89 17.50 -6.71 -8.14
CA VAL A 89 16.32 -6.07 -7.49
C VAL A 89 16.70 -5.11 -6.36
N SER A 90 17.99 -4.76 -6.28
CA SER A 90 18.50 -3.82 -5.28
C SER A 90 18.27 -2.37 -5.73
N ALA A 91 18.42 -1.41 -4.81
CA ALA A 91 18.32 0.02 -5.11
C ALA A 91 19.19 0.49 -6.29
N PRO A 92 20.51 0.20 -6.34
CA PRO A 92 21.34 0.65 -7.47
C PRO A 92 20.91 0.04 -8.81
N GLU A 93 20.55 -1.24 -8.85
CA GLU A 93 20.05 -1.88 -10.07
C GLU A 93 18.69 -1.31 -10.53
N TYR A 94 17.84 -0.89 -9.59
CA TYR A 94 16.59 -0.21 -9.92
C TYR A 94 16.85 1.19 -10.47
N ASP A 95 17.79 1.96 -9.90
CA ASP A 95 18.20 3.25 -10.45
C ASP A 95 18.79 3.12 -11.85
N GLU A 96 19.64 2.12 -12.10
CA GLU A 96 20.17 1.82 -13.43
C GLU A 96 19.05 1.43 -14.43
N ALA A 97 18.00 0.74 -13.98
CA ALA A 97 16.87 0.38 -14.82
C ALA A 97 16.01 1.59 -15.25
N LYS A 98 16.19 2.77 -14.64
CA LYS A 98 15.48 4.01 -14.98
C LYS A 98 16.20 4.86 -16.02
N GLU A 99 17.50 4.63 -16.23
CA GLU A 99 18.33 5.36 -17.21
C GLU A 99 18.16 4.82 -18.65
#